data_AF-A0A7I8EIU5-F1
#
_entry.id   AF-A0A7I8EIU5-F1
#
_cell.length_a   1.000
_cell.length_b   1.000
_cell.length_c   1.000
_cell.angle_alpha   90.00
_cell.angle_beta   90.00
_cell.angle_gamma   90.00
#
_symmetry.space_group_name_H-M   'P 1'
#
loop_
_entity.id
_entity.type
_entity.pdbx_description
1 polymer ?
#
loop_
_entity_poly.entity_id
_entity_poly.type
_entity_poly.pdbx_seq_one_letter_code
_entity_poly.pdbx_strand_id
1 'polypeptide(L)' 'MRHFKSPGHAQRFLSAFGPISDHFRPKRHRLNASVYRALMQDRFQVWNEITDGKTAA' A
#
# COMPACT_ATOMS: atom_id res chain seq x y z
N MET A 1 10.00 -0.29 12.18
CA MET A 1 9.41 1.01 11.78
C MET A 1 10.13 2.09 12.57
N ARG A 2 10.61 3.14 11.90
CA ARG A 2 11.12 4.32 12.63
C ARG A 2 9.96 4.99 13.37
N HIS A 3 10.26 5.63 14.50
CA HIS A 3 9.28 6.31 15.33
C HIS A 3 8.59 7.45 14.55
N PHE A 4 7.30 7.65 14.76
CA PHE A 4 6.61 8.87 14.29
C PHE A 4 7.06 10.05 15.14
N LYS A 5 7.33 11.19 14.50
CA LYS A 5 7.79 12.42 15.19
C LYS A 5 6.74 13.03 16.14
N SER A 6 5.47 12.66 15.97
CA SER A 6 4.34 13.18 16.76
C SER A 6 3.11 12.28 16.58
N PRO A 7 2.14 12.34 17.51
CA PRO A 7 0.85 11.67 17.34
C PRO A 7 0.11 12.07 16.05
N GLY A 8 0.16 13.34 15.66
CA GLY A 8 -0.49 13.82 14.42
C GLY A 8 0.09 13.19 13.15
N HIS A 9 1.42 12.97 13.11
CA HIS A 9 2.05 12.24 12.01
C HIS A 9 1.62 10.77 11.97
N ALA A 10 1.53 10.11 13.13
CA ALA A 10 1.02 8.75 13.22
C ALA A 10 -0.44 8.68 12.76
N GLN A 11 -1.28 9.63 13.18
CA GLN A 11 -2.70 9.66 12.82
C GLN A 11 -2.92 9.80 11.32
N ARG A 12 -2.17 10.69 10.64
CA ARG A 12 -2.24 10.85 9.17
C ARG A 12 -1.83 9.58 8.43
N PHE A 13 -0.85 8.85 8.96
CA PHE A 13 -0.49 7.54 8.41
C PHE A 13 -1.61 6.53 8.64
N LEU A 14 -2.08 6.40 9.89
CA LEU A 14 -3.11 5.43 10.28
C LEU A 14 -4.45 5.66 9.57
N SER A 15 -4.83 6.90 9.29
CA SER A 15 -6.11 7.22 8.63
C SER A 15 -6.20 6.65 7.21
N ALA A 16 -5.08 6.47 6.52
CA ALA A 16 -5.02 5.84 5.20
C ALA A 16 -4.52 4.38 5.24
N PHE A 17 -3.96 3.94 6.37
CA PHE A 17 -3.24 2.67 6.45
C PHE A 17 -4.12 1.44 6.20
N GLY A 18 -5.36 1.42 6.69
CA GLY A 18 -6.29 0.29 6.50
C GLY A 18 -6.47 -0.07 5.01
N PRO A 19 -7.01 0.86 4.19
CA PRO A 19 -7.20 0.63 2.76
C PRO A 19 -5.91 0.24 2.02
N ILE A 20 -4.77 0.87 2.36
CA ILE A 20 -3.47 0.54 1.76
C ILE A 20 -3.05 -0.89 2.13
N SER A 21 -3.18 -1.25 3.41
CA SER A 21 -2.81 -2.58 3.91
C SER A 21 -3.64 -3.68 3.25
N ASP A 22 -4.95 -3.46 3.13
CA ASP A 22 -5.88 -4.42 2.50
C ASP A 22 -5.57 -4.61 1.01
N HIS A 23 -5.20 -3.53 0.31
CA HIS A 23 -4.74 -3.61 -1.07
C HIS A 23 -3.46 -4.43 -1.23
N PHE A 24 -2.53 -4.40 -0.29
CA PHE A 24 -1.27 -5.17 -0.41
C PHE A 24 -1.28 -6.54 0.28
N ARG A 25 -2.40 -6.97 0.87
CA ARG A 25 -2.51 -8.25 1.60
C ARG A 25 -3.46 -9.25 0.95
N PRO A 26 -3.26 -9.65 -0.32
CA PRO A 26 -3.95 -10.83 -0.82
C PRO A 26 -3.46 -12.05 -0.06
N LYS A 27 -4.35 -13.02 0.12
CA LYS A 27 -4.08 -14.25 0.87
C LYS A 27 -3.04 -15.12 0.16
N ARG A 28 -1.75 -14.77 0.28
CA ARG A 28 -0.61 -15.38 -0.43
C ARG A 28 -0.61 -16.91 -0.33
N HIS A 29 -0.99 -17.44 0.83
CA HIS A 29 -1.09 -18.89 1.07
C HIS A 29 -2.13 -19.61 0.19
N ARG A 30 -3.03 -18.88 -0.48
CA ARG A 30 -4.06 -19.42 -1.38
C ARG A 30 -3.69 -19.26 -2.86
N LEU A 31 -2.55 -18.65 -3.17
CA LEU A 31 -2.16 -18.31 -4.53
C LEU A 31 -0.88 -19.03 -4.90
N ASN A 32 -0.79 -19.50 -6.15
CA ASN A 32 0.50 -19.88 -6.72
C ASN A 32 1.44 -18.66 -6.72
N ALA A 33 2.73 -18.89 -6.55
CA ALA A 33 3.75 -17.87 -6.57
C ALA A 33 3.75 -17.03 -7.87
N SER A 34 3.44 -17.61 -9.03
CA SER A 34 3.33 -16.86 -10.29
C SER A 34 2.14 -15.89 -10.26
N VAL A 35 0.96 -16.38 -9.86
CA VAL A 35 -0.27 -15.60 -9.74
C VAL A 35 -0.12 -14.47 -8.71
N TYR A 36 0.51 -14.76 -7.57
CA TYR A 36 0.79 -13.74 -6.56
C TYR A 36 1.69 -12.62 -7.10
N ARG A 37 2.74 -12.95 -7.86
CA ARG A 37 3.66 -11.95 -8.43
C ARG A 37 2.96 -11.07 -9.47
N ALA A 38 2.19 -11.67 -10.38
CA ALA A 38 1.40 -10.92 -11.36
C ALA A 38 0.41 -9.97 -10.65
N LEU A 39 -0.33 -10.48 -9.67
CA LEU A 39 -1.24 -9.67 -8.87
C LEU A 39 -0.54 -8.50 -8.16
N MET A 40 0.64 -8.73 -7.59
CA MET A 40 1.41 -7.65 -6.96
C MET A 40 1.87 -6.61 -7.98
N GLN A 41 2.31 -7.02 -9.16
CA GLN A 41 2.72 -6.11 -10.22
C GLN A 41 1.57 -5.17 -10.63
N ASP A 42 0.37 -5.71 -10.86
CA ASP A 42 -0.81 -4.91 -11.19
C ASP A 42 -1.18 -3.95 -10.05
N ARG A 43 -1.14 -4.43 -8.80
CA ARG A 43 -1.44 -3.60 -7.62
C ARG A 43 -0.43 -2.48 -7.39
N PHE A 44 0.84 -2.71 -7.72
CA PHE A 44 1.88 -1.67 -7.70
C PHE A 44 1.68 -0.65 -8.81
N GLN A 45 1.24 -1.06 -10.00
CA GLN A 45 0.91 -0.11 -11.07
C GLN A 45 -0.21 0.83 -10.64
N VAL A 46 -1.32 0.29 -10.12
CA VAL A 46 -2.45 1.09 -9.60
C VAL A 46 -1.98 2.02 -8.47
N TRP A 47 -1.11 1.54 -7.58
CA TRP A 47 -0.55 2.35 -6.51
C TRP A 47 0.25 3.54 -7.06
N ASN A 48 1.14 3.30 -8.02
CA ASN A 48 1.95 4.34 -8.64
C ASN A 48 1.06 5.37 -9.35
N GLU A 49 0.02 4.96 -10.08
CA GLU A 49 -0.92 5.91 -10.71
C GLU A 49 -1.59 6.83 -9.68
N ILE A 50 -1.98 6.30 -8.52
CA ILE A 50 -2.62 7.06 -7.44
C ILE A 50 -1.63 8.00 -6.72
N THR A 51 -0.36 7.58 -6.56
CA THR A 51 0.66 8.37 -5.86
C THR A 51 1.37 9.37 -6.75
N ASP A 52 1.66 9.01 -7.99
CA ASP A 52 2.36 9.85 -8.96
C ASP A 52 1.45 11.00 -9.41
N GLY A 53 0.14 10.76 -9.53
CA GLY A 53 -0.89 11.80 -9.72
C GLY A 53 -1.10 12.72 -8.51
N LYS A 54 -0.50 12.41 -7.35
CA LYS A 54 -0.57 13.18 -6.10
C LYS A 54 0.74 13.87 -5.72
N THR A 55 1.69 13.97 -6.64
CA THR A 55 2.78 14.94 -6.50
C THR A 55 2.22 16.32 -6.86
N ALA A 56 1.48 16.92 -5.92
CA ALA A 56 1.15 18.34 -5.98
C ALA A 56 2.46 19.14 -5.97
N ALA A 57 2.55 20.08 -6.92
CA ALA A 57 3.56 21.14 -6.97
C ALA A 57 3.58 21.98 -5.69
#